data_AF-A0A249SYM4-F1
#
_entry.id   AF-A0A249SYM4-F1
#
_cell.length_a   1.000
_cell.length_b   1.000
_cell.length_c   1.000
_cell.angle_alpha   90.00
_cell.angle_beta   90.00
_cell.angle_gamma   90.00
#
_symmetry.space_group_name_H-M   'P 1'
#
loop_
_entity.id
_entity.type
_entity.pdbx_description
1 polymer ?
#
loop_
_entity_poly.entity_id
_entity_poly.type
_entity_poly.pdbx_seq_one_letter_code
_entity_poly.pdbx_strand_id
1 'polypeptide(L)'
;MKKVRFFLAAVTILCLQLSWPLLAHDGHPHNSTAQTHTASQTTINANNPFPSIHPMIVHFPIVLLILAAILQLVGMFVYQSIYHYTITAVLAVATFTAWLASNTFHAHTGPMPPEIEIVLQQHEVFAAWTVWLSTAALLLKIIACVIKRPAWRTFTQWGTLLVLLLVAACVSIAGHYGAALVHKYGVGPQGRLLEQHVHQH
;
A
#
# COMPACT_ATOMS: atom_id res chain seq x y z
N MET A 1 15.30 -18.12 24.71
CA MET A 1 14.44 -19.15 24.09
C MET A 1 12.94 -19.00 24.41
N LYS A 2 12.51 -18.76 25.66
CA LYS A 2 11.08 -18.61 26.00
C LYS A 2 10.37 -17.44 25.27
N LYS A 3 11.05 -16.30 25.10
CA LYS A 3 10.52 -15.12 24.38
C LYS A 3 10.29 -15.34 22.88
N VAL A 4 11.10 -16.21 22.24
CA VAL A 4 10.97 -16.56 20.82
C VAL A 4 9.79 -17.51 20.59
N ARG A 5 9.50 -18.40 21.55
CA ARG A 5 8.35 -19.32 21.48
C ARG A 5 7.03 -18.59 21.71
N PHE A 6 7.01 -17.60 22.62
CA PHE A 6 5.87 -16.69 22.78
C PHE A 6 5.63 -15.86 21.51
N PHE A 7 6.70 -15.47 20.81
CA PHE A 7 6.63 -14.71 19.57
C PHE A 7 6.11 -15.53 18.38
N LEU A 8 6.60 -16.77 18.19
CA LEU A 8 6.00 -17.67 17.19
C LEU A 8 4.52 -17.90 17.48
N ALA A 9 4.15 -18.10 18.74
CA ALA A 9 2.75 -18.28 19.15
C ALA A 9 1.89 -17.05 18.82
N ALA A 10 2.36 -15.83 19.11
CA ALA A 10 1.63 -14.61 18.81
C ALA A 10 1.46 -14.36 17.30
N VAL A 11 2.48 -14.64 16.48
CA VAL A 11 2.41 -14.52 15.02
C VAL A 11 1.48 -15.58 14.43
N THR A 12 1.51 -16.82 14.94
CA THR A 12 0.55 -17.85 14.53
C THR A 12 -0.88 -17.53 14.95
N ILE A 13 -1.10 -16.92 16.12
CA ILE A 13 -2.43 -16.48 16.57
C ILE A 13 -2.96 -15.36 15.68
N LEU A 14 -2.12 -14.39 15.30
CA LEU A 14 -2.49 -13.31 14.37
C LEU A 14 -2.79 -13.85 12.96
N CYS A 15 -2.02 -14.82 12.46
CA CYS A 15 -2.32 -15.51 11.20
C CYS A 15 -3.59 -16.35 11.26
N LEU A 16 -3.90 -17.00 12.39
CA LEU A 16 -5.14 -17.75 12.56
C LEU A 16 -6.39 -16.85 12.65
N GLN A 17 -6.26 -15.63 13.17
CA GLN A 17 -7.38 -14.67 13.24
C GLN A 17 -7.75 -14.06 11.88
N LEU A 18 -6.89 -14.20 10.88
CA LEU A 18 -7.14 -13.79 9.49
C LEU A 18 -7.66 -14.93 8.60
N SER A 19 -7.88 -16.12 9.17
CA SER A 19 -8.45 -17.28 8.48
C SER A 19 -9.74 -17.75 9.17
N TRP A 20 -10.88 -17.14 8.83
CA TRP A 20 -12.20 -17.77 8.96
C TRP A 20 -12.92 -17.72 7.60
N PRO A 21 -13.71 -18.74 7.21
CA PRO A 21 -13.81 -19.18 5.83
C PRO A 21 -14.96 -18.54 5.05
N LEU A 22 -14.72 -18.46 3.75
CA LEU A 22 -15.73 -18.57 2.70
C LEU A 22 -16.66 -19.77 2.99
N LEU A 23 -17.91 -19.51 3.38
CA LEU A 23 -19.08 -20.25 2.88
C LEU A 23 -20.40 -19.53 3.23
N ALA A 24 -21.33 -19.57 2.27
CA ALA A 24 -22.74 -19.19 2.31
C ALA A 24 -23.10 -17.79 1.77
N HIS A 25 -23.36 -17.69 0.45
CA HIS A 25 -24.69 -17.25 0.03
C HIS A 25 -25.16 -18.11 -1.14
N ASP A 26 -26.33 -18.70 -0.92
CA ASP A 26 -27.04 -19.65 -1.76
C ASP A 26 -27.48 -19.05 -3.10
N GLY A 27 -27.49 -19.91 -4.12
CA GLY A 27 -27.91 -19.57 -5.47
C GLY A 27 -29.41 -19.27 -5.57
N HIS A 28 -29.73 -18.10 -6.11
CA HIS A 28 -31.03 -17.81 -6.68
C HIS A 28 -30.95 -17.89 -8.22
N PRO A 29 -31.83 -18.65 -8.90
CA PRO A 29 -31.89 -18.66 -10.36
C PRO A 29 -32.64 -17.40 -10.83
N HIS A 30 -31.93 -16.45 -11.44
CA HIS A 30 -32.56 -15.35 -12.17
C HIS A 30 -32.72 -15.73 -13.65
N ASN A 31 -33.98 -15.92 -14.04
CA ASN A 31 -34.46 -16.07 -15.40
C ASN A 31 -34.03 -14.85 -16.23
N SER A 32 -33.19 -15.06 -17.25
CA SER A 32 -32.69 -14.01 -18.13
C SER A 32 -33.64 -13.83 -19.32
N THR A 33 -34.55 -12.86 -19.23
CA THR A 33 -35.23 -12.33 -20.42
C THR A 33 -34.21 -11.53 -21.21
N ALA A 34 -33.98 -11.94 -22.45
CA ALA A 34 -33.06 -11.30 -23.38
C ALA A 34 -33.42 -9.82 -23.60
N GLN A 35 -32.46 -8.93 -23.33
CA GLN A 35 -32.42 -7.60 -23.92
C GLN A 35 -31.07 -7.41 -24.61
N THR A 36 -31.17 -7.40 -25.93
CA THR A 36 -30.11 -7.18 -26.92
C THR A 36 -29.62 -5.75 -26.81
N HIS A 37 -28.43 -5.54 -26.23
CA HIS A 37 -27.69 -4.29 -26.39
C HIS A 37 -26.35 -4.58 -27.07
N THR A 38 -26.21 -3.99 -28.25
CA THR A 38 -25.09 -4.09 -29.18
C THR A 38 -23.78 -3.69 -28.48
N ALA A 39 -22.99 -4.68 -28.08
CA ALA A 39 -21.68 -4.47 -27.48
C ALA A 39 -20.67 -4.08 -28.57
N SER A 40 -20.11 -2.87 -28.46
CA SER A 40 -18.83 -2.54 -29.05
C SER A 40 -17.77 -3.44 -28.41
N GLN A 41 -17.36 -4.48 -29.15
CA GLN A 41 -16.30 -5.40 -28.78
C GLN A 41 -14.99 -4.64 -28.58
N THR A 42 -14.66 -4.29 -27.34
CA THR A 42 -13.26 -4.13 -26.95
C THR A 42 -12.71 -5.54 -26.79
N THR A 43 -11.91 -5.99 -27.74
CA THR A 43 -11.18 -7.26 -27.73
C THR A 43 -10.30 -7.34 -26.47
N ILE A 44 -10.84 -7.93 -25.41
CA ILE A 44 -10.06 -8.40 -24.26
C ILE A 44 -9.32 -9.66 -24.71
N ASN A 45 -8.05 -9.47 -25.06
CA ASN A 45 -7.09 -10.53 -25.32
C ASN A 45 -7.00 -11.47 -24.09
N ALA A 46 -7.64 -12.63 -24.18
CA ALA A 46 -7.80 -13.63 -23.10
C ALA A 46 -6.49 -14.35 -22.68
N ASN A 47 -5.35 -13.92 -23.20
CA ASN A 47 -4.01 -14.45 -22.97
C ASN A 47 -3.15 -13.59 -22.03
N ASN A 48 -3.71 -12.52 -21.44
CA ASN A 48 -3.04 -11.73 -20.41
C ASN A 48 -3.95 -11.56 -19.18
N PRO A 49 -3.93 -12.50 -18.21
CA PRO A 49 -4.85 -12.48 -17.07
C PRO A 49 -4.65 -11.28 -16.13
N PHE A 50 -3.60 -10.48 -16.34
CA PHE A 50 -3.33 -9.24 -15.63
C PHE A 50 -2.95 -8.13 -16.63
N PRO A 51 -3.92 -7.38 -17.18
CA PRO A 51 -3.65 -6.28 -18.12
C PRO A 51 -2.95 -5.07 -17.47
N SER A 52 -2.58 -5.15 -16.20
CA SER A 52 -1.97 -4.05 -15.46
C SER A 52 -0.94 -4.56 -14.44
N ILE A 53 0.30 -4.76 -14.91
CA ILE A 53 1.51 -4.87 -14.05
C ILE A 53 1.74 -3.57 -13.26
N HIS A 54 1.20 -2.47 -13.76
CA HIS A 54 1.36 -1.11 -13.26
C HIS A 54 0.78 -0.89 -11.84
N PRO A 55 -0.48 -1.27 -11.53
CA PRO A 55 -1.03 -1.28 -10.16
C PRO A 55 -0.21 -2.06 -9.14
N MET A 56 0.37 -3.20 -9.53
CA MET A 56 1.18 -3.99 -8.59
C MET A 56 2.45 -3.25 -8.20
N ILE A 57 3.13 -2.59 -9.14
CA ILE A 57 4.36 -1.84 -8.86
C ILE A 57 4.09 -0.61 -7.99
N VAL A 58 2.94 0.05 -8.16
CA VAL A 58 2.59 1.25 -7.37
C VAL A 58 1.95 0.94 -6.00
N HIS A 59 1.37 -0.25 -5.80
CA HIS A 59 0.86 -0.71 -4.48
C HIS A 59 1.88 -1.51 -3.67
N PHE A 60 2.91 -2.07 -4.31
CA PHE A 60 3.98 -2.80 -3.64
C PHE A 60 4.68 -2.02 -2.50
N PRO A 61 4.93 -0.70 -2.61
CA PRO A 61 5.54 0.07 -1.55
C PRO A 61 4.69 0.10 -0.27
N ILE A 62 3.37 0.06 -0.39
CA ILE A 62 2.43 0.10 0.75
C ILE A 62 2.71 -1.07 1.69
N VAL A 63 2.77 -2.29 1.12
CA VAL A 63 3.00 -3.52 1.88
C VAL A 63 4.41 -3.51 2.48
N LEU A 64 5.42 -3.11 1.71
CA LEU A 64 6.80 -3.08 2.20
C LEU A 64 7.05 -2.06 3.31
N LEU A 65 6.44 -0.88 3.25
CA LEU A 65 6.59 0.16 4.29
C LEU A 65 5.89 -0.25 5.60
N ILE A 66 4.69 -0.83 5.50
CA ILE A 66 4.00 -1.40 6.67
C ILE A 66 4.79 -2.57 7.26
N LEU A 67 5.34 -3.44 6.40
CA LEU A 67 6.19 -4.55 6.84
C LEU A 67 7.47 -4.03 7.51
N ALA A 68 8.10 -2.97 6.99
CA ALA A 68 9.25 -2.33 7.61
C ALA A 68 8.92 -1.77 9.00
N ALA A 69 7.73 -1.15 9.17
CA ALA A 69 7.25 -0.67 10.46
C ALA A 69 7.06 -1.82 11.47
N ILE A 70 6.45 -2.92 11.04
CA ILE A 70 6.25 -4.11 11.88
C ILE A 70 7.60 -4.74 12.24
N LEU A 71 8.50 -4.92 11.28
CA LEU A 71 9.84 -5.46 11.53
C LEU A 71 10.66 -4.55 12.45
N GLN A 72 10.51 -3.23 12.33
CA GLN A 72 11.13 -2.26 13.24
C GLN A 72 10.58 -2.42 14.67
N LEU A 73 9.27 -2.51 14.84
CA LEU A 73 8.63 -2.73 16.13
C LEU A 73 9.10 -4.05 16.78
N VAL A 74 9.09 -5.14 16.01
CA VAL A 74 9.54 -6.46 16.47
C VAL A 74 11.05 -6.45 16.78
N GLY A 75 11.85 -5.82 15.92
CA GLY A 75 13.30 -5.73 16.05
C GLY A 75 13.75 -4.98 17.31
N MET A 76 12.89 -4.18 17.92
CA MET A 76 13.16 -3.56 19.23
C MET A 76 13.12 -4.55 20.38
N PHE A 77 12.36 -5.64 20.27
CA PHE A 77 12.27 -6.70 21.30
C PHE A 77 13.24 -7.86 21.05
N VAL A 78 13.71 -8.03 19.81
CA VAL A 78 14.64 -9.10 19.40
C VAL A 78 16.07 -8.54 19.28
N TYR A 79 16.91 -8.81 20.28
CA TYR A 79 18.30 -8.34 20.35
C TYR A 79 19.27 -9.12 19.44
N GLN A 80 19.01 -9.20 18.14
CA GLN A 80 19.94 -9.81 17.19
C GLN A 80 20.40 -8.81 16.14
N SER A 81 21.73 -8.74 15.93
CA SER A 81 22.35 -7.78 15.00
C SER A 81 21.89 -7.96 13.55
N ILE A 82 21.54 -9.18 13.14
CA ILE A 82 21.09 -9.47 11.77
C ILE A 82 19.79 -8.73 11.41
N TYR A 83 18.89 -8.52 12.38
CA TYR A 83 17.61 -7.84 12.15
C TYR A 83 17.79 -6.37 11.76
N HIS A 84 18.82 -5.70 12.27
CA HIS A 84 19.06 -4.29 11.91
C HIS A 84 19.40 -4.14 10.43
N TYR A 85 20.18 -5.08 9.87
CA TYR A 85 20.49 -5.09 8.44
C TYR A 85 19.26 -5.47 7.61
N THR A 86 18.48 -6.46 8.04
CA THR A 86 17.24 -6.86 7.35
C THR A 86 16.23 -5.73 7.30
N ILE A 87 15.96 -5.05 8.42
CA ILE A 87 15.04 -3.91 8.48
C ILE A 87 15.50 -2.79 7.55
N THR A 88 16.81 -2.49 7.55
CA THR A 88 17.38 -1.44 6.71
C THR A 88 17.26 -1.80 5.22
N ALA A 89 17.51 -3.05 4.85
CA ALA A 89 17.37 -3.51 3.47
C ALA A 89 15.92 -3.46 2.99
N VAL A 90 14.97 -3.96 3.81
CA VAL A 90 13.53 -3.90 3.49
C VAL A 90 13.08 -2.45 3.35
N LEU A 91 13.45 -1.58 4.29
CA LEU A 91 13.11 -0.16 4.23
C LEU A 91 13.73 0.52 3.00
N ALA A 92 14.97 0.20 2.63
CA ALA A 92 15.60 0.74 1.44
C ALA A 92 14.84 0.35 0.16
N VAL A 93 14.46 -0.92 0.02
CA VAL A 93 13.66 -1.39 -1.12
C VAL A 93 12.26 -0.75 -1.10
N ALA A 94 11.65 -0.61 0.07
CA ALA A 94 10.35 0.03 0.24
C ALA A 94 10.37 1.51 -0.21
N THR A 95 11.36 2.27 0.25
CA THR A 95 11.55 3.67 -0.13
C THR A 95 11.87 3.81 -1.61
N PHE A 96 12.75 2.95 -2.15
CA PHE A 96 13.11 2.99 -3.57
C PHE A 96 11.91 2.69 -4.47
N THR A 97 11.11 1.69 -4.14
CA THR A 97 9.90 1.36 -4.89
C THR A 97 8.83 2.44 -4.74
N ALA A 98 8.68 3.07 -3.57
CA ALA A 98 7.81 4.23 -3.38
C ALA A 98 8.22 5.43 -4.26
N TRP A 99 9.53 5.71 -4.31
CA TRP A 99 10.07 6.76 -5.18
C TRP A 99 9.83 6.47 -6.65
N LEU A 100 10.01 5.22 -7.08
CA LEU A 100 9.74 4.81 -8.46
C LEU A 100 8.25 4.90 -8.80
N ALA A 101 7.38 4.47 -7.90
CA ALA A 101 5.94 4.57 -8.03
C ALA A 101 5.47 6.02 -8.17
N SER A 102 6.09 6.93 -7.41
CA SER A 102 5.89 8.36 -7.58
C SER A 102 6.47 8.79 -8.94
N ASN A 103 7.78 8.92 -9.08
CA ASN A 103 8.36 9.65 -10.21
C ASN A 103 8.18 9.01 -11.60
N THR A 104 8.09 7.68 -11.70
CA THR A 104 8.15 6.98 -13.01
C THR A 104 6.78 6.49 -13.47
N PHE A 105 5.88 6.21 -12.54
CA PHE A 105 4.57 5.62 -12.84
C PHE A 105 3.40 6.55 -12.49
N HIS A 106 3.66 7.85 -12.30
CA HIS A 106 2.60 8.85 -12.14
C HIS A 106 1.61 8.81 -13.30
N ALA A 107 0.33 8.63 -12.96
CA ALA A 107 -0.76 8.68 -13.92
C ALA A 107 -0.90 10.11 -14.45
N HIS A 108 -0.69 10.29 -15.76
CA HIS A 108 -0.96 11.56 -16.40
C HIS A 108 -2.46 11.67 -16.65
N THR A 109 -3.10 12.52 -15.87
CA THR A 109 -4.52 12.77 -15.98
C THR A 109 -4.79 13.98 -16.88
N GLY A 110 -5.68 13.82 -17.85
CA GLY A 110 -6.19 14.93 -18.67
C GLY A 110 -7.09 15.89 -17.86
N PRO A 111 -7.67 16.91 -18.52
CA PRO A 111 -8.58 17.84 -17.86
C PRO A 111 -9.77 17.08 -17.26
N MET A 112 -9.95 17.21 -15.95
CA MET A 112 -11.01 16.55 -15.19
C MET A 112 -11.90 17.58 -14.48
N PRO A 113 -13.12 17.18 -14.08
CA PRO A 113 -13.97 17.99 -13.20
C PRO A 113 -13.22 18.43 -11.92
N PRO A 114 -13.44 19.67 -11.43
CA PRO A 114 -12.71 20.22 -10.28
C PRO A 114 -12.77 19.34 -9.01
N GLU A 115 -13.89 18.66 -8.81
CA GLU A 115 -14.10 17.77 -7.65
C GLU A 115 -13.20 16.53 -7.66
N ILE A 116 -12.90 15.98 -8.85
CA ILE A 116 -12.04 14.80 -9.02
C ILE A 116 -10.58 15.21 -8.91
N GLU A 117 -10.23 16.38 -9.45
CA GLU A 117 -8.89 16.95 -9.38
C GLU A 117 -8.46 17.18 -7.93
N ILE A 118 -9.33 17.70 -7.07
CA ILE A 118 -9.02 17.90 -5.64
C ILE A 118 -8.68 16.57 -4.96
N VAL A 119 -9.44 15.50 -5.22
CA VAL A 119 -9.19 14.18 -4.63
C VAL A 119 -7.88 13.58 -5.14
N LEU A 120 -7.59 13.76 -6.43
CA LEU A 120 -6.31 13.35 -7.03
C LEU A 120 -5.13 14.12 -6.43
N GLN A 121 -5.25 15.43 -6.27
CA GLN A 121 -4.22 16.25 -5.63
C GLN A 121 -3.96 15.79 -4.19
N GLN A 122 -5.00 15.46 -3.41
CA GLN A 122 -4.81 14.91 -2.07
C GLN A 122 -4.07 13.56 -2.11
N HIS A 123 -4.44 12.65 -3.03
CA HIS A 123 -3.71 11.40 -3.23
C HIS A 123 -2.22 11.63 -3.48
N GLU A 124 -1.88 12.51 -4.43
CA GLU A 124 -0.50 12.82 -4.80
C GLU A 124 0.27 13.49 -3.65
N VAL A 125 -0.35 14.39 -2.89
CA VAL A 125 0.29 15.02 -1.72
C VAL A 125 0.67 13.99 -0.68
N PHE A 126 -0.24 13.08 -0.31
CA PHE A 126 0.05 12.03 0.67
C PHE A 126 1.03 10.98 0.13
N ALA A 127 1.02 10.69 -1.18
CA ALA A 127 2.02 9.85 -1.82
C ALA A 127 3.42 10.48 -1.73
N ALA A 128 3.55 11.78 -2.03
CA ALA A 128 4.80 12.52 -1.90
C ALA A 128 5.31 12.53 -0.45
N TRP A 129 4.43 12.80 0.54
CA TRP A 129 4.78 12.72 1.96
C TRP A 129 5.27 11.32 2.36
N THR A 130 4.68 10.26 1.81
CA THR A 130 5.12 8.88 2.04
C THR A 130 6.56 8.67 1.59
N VAL A 131 6.94 9.18 0.41
CA VAL A 131 8.31 9.10 -0.12
C VAL A 131 9.29 9.89 0.75
N TRP A 132 8.96 11.13 1.11
CA TRP A 132 9.82 11.97 1.94
C TRP A 132 10.03 11.39 3.34
N LEU A 133 8.96 10.95 4.00
CA LEU A 133 9.03 10.38 5.35
C LEU A 133 9.73 9.02 5.36
N SER A 134 9.50 8.16 4.35
CA SER A 134 10.21 6.87 4.25
C SER A 134 11.70 7.05 3.96
N THR A 135 12.07 8.09 3.21
CA THR A 135 13.47 8.49 3.01
C THR A 135 14.09 8.99 4.32
N ALA A 136 13.38 9.83 5.07
CA ALA A 136 13.84 10.28 6.39
C ALA A 136 14.01 9.12 7.37
N ALA A 137 13.08 8.16 7.40
CA ALA A 137 13.18 6.94 8.21
C ALA A 137 14.40 6.10 7.82
N LEU A 138 14.67 5.95 6.52
CA LEU A 138 15.83 5.22 6.00
C LEU A 138 17.15 5.89 6.43
N LEU A 139 17.25 7.21 6.28
CA LEU A 139 18.43 7.97 6.72
C LEU A 139 18.65 7.82 8.23
N LEU A 140 17.59 7.95 9.03
CA LEU A 140 17.68 7.77 10.48
C LEU A 140 18.16 6.37 10.85
N LYS A 141 17.69 5.35 10.12
CA LYS A 141 18.11 3.95 10.31
C LYS A 141 19.58 3.72 9.92
N ILE A 142 20.04 4.32 8.82
CA ILE A 142 21.45 4.26 8.39
C ILE A 142 22.35 4.92 9.45
N ILE A 143 21.97 6.11 9.94
CA ILE A 143 22.69 6.82 11.01
C ILE A 143 22.76 5.95 12.27
N ALA A 144 21.68 5.27 12.63
CA ALA A 144 21.64 4.34 13.77
C ALA A 144 22.59 3.14 13.61
N CYS A 145 22.86 2.71 12.37
CA CYS A 145 23.81 1.63 12.08
C CYS A 145 25.27 2.09 12.17
N VAL A 146 25.56 3.35 11.80
CA VAL A 146 26.91 3.94 11.84
C VAL A 146 27.28 4.38 13.26
N ILE A 147 26.36 5.03 13.98
CA ILE A 147 26.61 5.55 15.33
C ILE A 147 26.33 4.46 16.36
N LYS A 148 27.36 3.72 16.78
CA LYS A 148 27.25 2.60 17.74
C LYS A 148 27.14 3.01 19.22
N ARG A 149 26.75 4.26 19.53
CA ARG A 149 26.60 4.71 20.92
C ARG A 149 25.28 4.19 21.53
N PRO A 150 25.29 3.60 22.73
CA PRO A 150 24.13 2.91 23.29
C PRO A 150 22.92 3.84 23.54
N ALA A 151 23.15 5.05 24.07
CA ALA A 151 22.09 6.03 24.28
C ALA A 151 21.47 6.50 22.95
N TRP A 152 22.30 6.72 21.93
CA TRP A 152 21.86 7.15 20.59
C TRP A 152 21.07 6.06 19.87
N ARG A 153 21.46 4.80 20.09
CA ARG A 153 20.79 3.64 19.50
C ARG A 153 19.35 3.51 19.98
N THR A 154 19.07 3.69 21.26
CA THR A 154 17.68 3.66 21.74
C THR A 154 16.87 4.80 21.15
N PHE A 155 17.39 6.03 21.20
CA PHE A 155 16.71 7.21 20.66
C PHE A 155 16.36 7.06 19.17
N THR A 156 17.33 6.62 18.36
CA THR A 156 17.13 6.43 16.92
C THR A 156 16.14 5.29 16.60
N GLN A 157 16.08 4.21 17.38
CA GLN A 157 15.12 3.12 17.14
C GLN A 157 13.68 3.56 17.39
N TRP A 158 13.43 4.31 18.47
CA TRP A 158 12.12 4.90 18.75
C TRP A 158 11.77 5.99 17.73
N GLY A 159 12.73 6.83 17.35
CA GLY A 159 12.55 7.83 16.30
C GLY A 159 12.19 7.21 14.95
N THR A 160 12.91 6.17 14.52
CA THR A 160 12.61 5.46 13.26
C THR A 160 11.23 4.81 13.30
N LEU A 161 10.85 4.20 14.44
CA LEU A 161 9.51 3.63 14.59
C LEU A 161 8.43 4.71 14.46
N LEU A 162 8.59 5.84 15.12
CA LEU A 162 7.62 6.95 15.07
C LEU A 162 7.46 7.48 13.64
N VAL A 163 8.57 7.70 12.93
CA VAL A 163 8.53 8.13 11.52
C VAL A 163 7.86 7.06 10.65
N LEU A 164 8.15 5.77 10.85
CA LEU A 164 7.49 4.69 10.10
C LEU A 164 5.98 4.60 10.36
N LEU A 165 5.51 4.93 11.57
CA LEU A 165 4.08 5.02 11.85
C LEU A 165 3.44 6.19 11.10
N LEU A 166 4.12 7.33 10.99
CA LEU A 166 3.66 8.45 10.15
C LEU A 166 3.63 8.07 8.67
N VAL A 167 4.64 7.36 8.19
CA VAL A 167 4.66 6.80 6.82
C VAL A 167 3.45 5.89 6.60
N ALA A 168 3.18 4.97 7.54
CA ALA A 168 2.04 4.05 7.46
C ALA A 168 0.70 4.80 7.46
N ALA A 169 0.57 5.90 8.20
CA ALA A 169 -0.61 6.76 8.17
C ALA A 169 -0.77 7.47 6.81
N CYS A 170 0.29 8.14 6.32
CA CYS A 170 0.26 8.83 5.03
C CYS A 170 -0.08 7.89 3.88
N VAL A 171 0.56 6.71 3.82
CA VAL A 171 0.31 5.75 2.73
C VAL A 171 -1.11 5.17 2.81
N SER A 172 -1.67 4.99 4.00
CA SER A 172 -3.06 4.54 4.18
C SER A 172 -4.05 5.60 3.70
N ILE A 173 -3.78 6.88 3.98
CA ILE A 173 -4.60 8.00 3.51
C ILE A 173 -4.50 8.15 1.98
N ALA A 174 -3.29 8.05 1.43
CA ALA A 174 -3.11 8.03 -0.03
C ALA A 174 -3.90 6.87 -0.65
N GLY A 175 -3.82 5.67 -0.09
CA GLY A 175 -4.60 4.51 -0.52
C GLY A 175 -6.11 4.74 -0.45
N HIS A 176 -6.62 5.42 0.59
CA HIS A 176 -8.03 5.77 0.71
C HIS A 176 -8.51 6.67 -0.42
N TYR A 177 -7.77 7.73 -0.74
CA TYR A 177 -8.09 8.61 -1.87
C TYR A 177 -7.92 7.90 -3.22
N GLY A 178 -6.91 7.03 -3.36
CA GLY A 178 -6.72 6.20 -4.55
C GLY A 178 -7.90 5.25 -4.79
N ALA A 179 -8.40 4.61 -3.73
CA ALA A 179 -9.60 3.78 -3.81
C ALA A 179 -10.85 4.60 -4.17
N ALA A 180 -10.99 5.82 -3.65
CA ALA A 180 -12.09 6.71 -4.00
C ALA A 180 -12.06 7.12 -5.48
N LEU A 181 -10.89 7.43 -6.04
CA LEU A 181 -10.72 7.76 -7.46
C LEU A 181 -11.21 6.62 -8.36
N VAL A 182 -10.83 5.38 -8.05
CA VAL A 182 -11.22 4.21 -8.85
C VAL A 182 -12.69 3.84 -8.66
N HIS A 183 -13.19 3.78 -7.42
CA HIS A 183 -14.51 3.20 -7.13
C HIS A 183 -15.65 4.22 -7.19
N LYS A 184 -15.40 5.50 -6.86
CA LYS A 184 -16.42 6.56 -6.90
C LYS A 184 -16.38 7.33 -8.21
N TYR A 185 -15.19 7.69 -8.67
CA TYR A 185 -15.03 8.55 -9.85
C TYR A 185 -14.64 7.80 -11.12
N GLY A 186 -14.44 6.48 -11.05
CA GLY A 186 -14.08 5.64 -12.19
C GLY A 186 -12.68 5.91 -12.77
N VAL A 187 -11.88 6.77 -12.13
CA VAL A 187 -10.55 7.18 -12.61
C VAL A 187 -9.56 6.04 -12.35
N GLY A 188 -9.39 5.20 -13.36
CA GLY A 188 -8.41 4.12 -13.36
C GLY A 188 -7.05 4.52 -13.95
N PRO A 189 -6.11 3.58 -14.09
CA PRO A 189 -4.77 3.79 -14.66
C PRO A 189 -4.77 4.36 -16.09
N GLN A 190 -5.92 4.33 -16.78
CA GLN A 190 -6.10 4.86 -18.13
C GLN A 190 -6.72 6.27 -18.14
N GLY A 191 -7.00 6.89 -17.00
CA GLY A 191 -7.61 8.22 -16.91
C GLY A 191 -9.03 8.31 -17.51
N ARG A 192 -9.69 7.17 -17.74
CA ARG A 192 -11.05 7.14 -18.30
C ARG A 192 -12.06 7.42 -17.20
N LEU A 193 -12.77 8.53 -17.29
CA LEU A 193 -13.93 8.80 -16.44
C LEU A 193 -15.02 7.77 -16.81
N LEU A 194 -15.42 6.92 -15.87
CA LEU A 194 -16.64 6.14 -16.02
C LEU A 194 -17.76 7.03 -15.50
N GLU A 195 -18.57 7.62 -16.40
CA GLU A 195 -19.80 8.28 -16.00
C GLU A 195 -20.64 7.30 -15.16
N GLN A 196 -20.78 7.56 -13.87
CA GLN A 196 -21.76 6.87 -13.06
C GLN A 196 -23.14 7.32 -13.55
N HIS A 197 -23.84 6.44 -14.25
CA HIS A 197 -25.23 6.67 -14.63
C HIS A 197 -26.05 7.02 -13.38
N VAL A 198 -26.51 8.28 -13.35
CA VAL A 198 -27.48 8.79 -12.41
C VAL A 198 -28.75 7.96 -12.57
N HIS A 199 -29.01 7.07 -11.61
CA HIS A 199 -30.35 6.51 -11.46
C HIS A 199 -31.26 7.64 -10.98
N GLN A 200 -31.95 8.28 -11.93
CA GLN A 200 -33.12 9.09 -11.64
C GLN A 200 -34.23 8.13 -11.17
N HIS A 201 -34.64 8.28 -9.93
CA HIS A 201 -35.93 7.80 -9.42
C HIS A 201 -36.82 9.01 -9.17
#